data_AF-A0A1Y2M5H9-F1
#
_entry.id   AF-A0A1Y2M5H9-F1
#
_cell.length_a   1.000
_cell.length_b   1.000
_cell.length_c   1.000
_cell.angle_alpha   90.00
_cell.angle_beta   90.00
_cell.angle_gamma   90.00
#
_symmetry.space_group_name_H-M   'P 1'
#
loop_
_entity.id
_entity.type
_entity.pdbx_description
1 polymer ?
#
loop_
_entity_poly.entity_id
_entity_poly.type
_entity_poly.pdbx_seq_one_letter_code
_entity_poly.pdbx_strand_id
1 'polypeptide(L)'
;MGFVGLTPALQQGYAAESTNGGHDEFSWTSLNWLLNADRTVKWELWQNFMHHSVVEQNLVAKDLLDGIMAAAPALDLVFIFMGRLWPQLVMKKAEIYVSSCEFYFTEKTTEACNMLNGFRDGVVMNSEGCNFRPERLVSDEIVCGVQRITITASMATDVRKIRDSSRSPPGAKIWHGLTPGTNYATLANITISPDGVRSPLPVALPLIDAILLPPSGNLSSLTLTDYFAL
;
A
#
# COMPACT_ATOMS: atom_id res chain seq x y z
N MET A 1 0.64 7.30 19.16
CA MET A 1 -0.50 6.37 19.32
C MET A 1 -0.10 5.24 20.25
N GLY A 2 -0.43 5.34 21.55
CA GLY A 2 -0.20 4.23 22.47
C GLY A 2 -0.95 2.99 21.97
N PHE A 3 -0.30 1.84 21.96
CA PHE A 3 -0.86 0.58 21.47
C PHE A 3 -2.17 0.24 22.20
N VAL A 4 -3.31 0.54 21.57
CA VAL A 4 -4.66 0.17 22.03
C VAL A 4 -4.96 -1.33 21.78
N GLY A 5 -3.92 -2.13 21.51
CA GLY A 5 -4.06 -3.52 21.06
C GLY A 5 -4.28 -4.53 22.19
N LEU A 6 -3.88 -4.22 23.43
CA LEU A 6 -3.93 -5.19 24.53
C LEU A 6 -5.26 -5.18 25.29
N THR A 7 -5.97 -4.05 25.31
CA THR A 7 -7.21 -3.90 26.09
C THR A 7 -8.27 -4.96 25.76
N PRO A 8 -8.54 -5.32 24.48
CA PRO A 8 -9.51 -6.36 24.18
C PRO A 8 -9.13 -7.75 24.73
N ALA A 9 -7.84 -8.08 24.75
CA ALA A 9 -7.34 -9.36 25.30
C ALA A 9 -7.46 -9.38 26.83
N LEU A 10 -7.08 -8.29 27.50
CA LEU A 10 -7.20 -8.14 28.96
C LEU A 10 -8.67 -8.22 29.41
N GLN A 11 -9.59 -7.58 28.69
CA GLN A 11 -11.03 -7.63 28.99
C GLN A 11 -11.62 -9.05 28.90
N GLN A 12 -11.00 -9.92 28.10
CA GLN A 12 -11.38 -11.33 27.96
C GLN A 12 -10.66 -12.25 28.95
N GLY A 13 -9.81 -11.70 29.84
CA GLY A 13 -9.11 -12.45 30.87
C GLY A 13 -7.76 -13.05 30.44
N TYR A 14 -7.25 -12.70 29.26
CA TYR A 14 -5.93 -13.15 28.81
C TYR A 14 -4.82 -12.34 29.48
N ALA A 15 -3.70 -13.00 29.80
CA ALA A 15 -2.42 -12.31 29.97
C ALA A 15 -1.98 -11.79 28.59
N ALA A 16 -1.61 -10.51 28.51
CA ALA A 16 -1.32 -9.85 27.25
C ALA A 16 -0.02 -9.03 27.34
N GLU A 17 0.81 -9.11 26.30
CA GLU A 17 2.06 -8.38 26.18
C GLU A 17 2.25 -7.78 24.77
N SER A 18 3.11 -6.75 24.66
CA SER A 18 3.49 -6.14 23.38
C SER A 18 4.93 -5.64 23.41
N THR A 19 5.60 -5.65 22.26
CA THR A 19 6.91 -5.01 22.05
C THR A 19 6.79 -3.81 21.12
N ASN A 20 7.71 -2.85 21.25
CA ASN A 20 7.85 -1.71 20.32
C ASN A 20 8.81 -2.00 19.15
N GLY A 21 9.32 -3.23 19.02
CA GLY A 21 10.21 -3.60 17.92
C GLY A 21 11.62 -3.01 18.01
N GLY A 22 12.01 -2.43 19.17
CA GLY A 22 13.34 -1.87 19.38
C GLY A 22 13.52 -0.41 18.99
N HIS A 23 12.43 0.33 18.82
CA HIS A 23 12.48 1.76 18.52
C HIS A 23 11.30 2.50 19.17
N ASP A 24 11.38 3.84 19.24
CA ASP A 24 10.34 4.63 19.89
C ASP A 24 9.05 4.74 19.05
N GLU A 25 7.94 5.07 19.71
CA GLU A 25 6.59 5.13 19.15
C GLU A 25 6.42 6.18 18.03
N PHE A 26 7.36 7.10 17.86
CA PHE A 26 7.28 8.21 16.90
C PHE A 26 8.25 8.05 15.74
N SER A 27 9.18 7.11 15.83
CA SER A 27 10.26 6.88 14.87
C SER A 27 9.90 6.03 13.66
N TRP A 28 8.66 5.49 13.57
CA TRP A 28 8.20 4.67 12.43
C TRP A 28 8.23 5.42 11.09
N THR A 29 8.19 6.76 11.13
CA THR A 29 8.36 7.64 9.97
C THR A 29 9.75 8.29 9.91
N SER A 30 10.75 7.73 10.58
CA SER A 30 12.12 8.25 10.59
C SER A 30 13.11 7.14 10.29
N LEU A 31 14.24 7.53 9.71
CA LEU A 31 15.35 6.64 9.43
C LEU A 31 16.42 6.66 10.52
N ASN A 32 16.30 7.54 11.50
CA ASN A 32 17.36 7.74 12.51
C ASN A 32 17.58 6.50 13.40
N TRP A 33 16.54 5.69 13.60
CA TRP A 33 16.65 4.43 14.32
C TRP A 33 17.25 3.31 13.45
N LEU A 34 17.04 3.35 12.13
CA LEU A 34 17.48 2.30 11.21
C LEU A 34 18.88 2.54 10.61
N LEU A 35 19.24 3.79 10.38
CA LEU A 35 20.47 4.16 9.68
C LEU A 35 21.49 4.82 10.60
N ASN A 36 22.77 4.57 10.32
CA ASN A 36 23.89 5.33 10.81
C ASN A 36 24.00 6.70 10.10
N ALA A 37 24.85 7.59 10.61
CA ALA A 37 25.08 8.90 9.99
C ALA A 37 25.65 8.80 8.56
N ASP A 38 26.37 7.72 8.25
CA ASP A 38 26.90 7.39 6.93
C ASP A 38 25.89 6.64 6.02
N ARG A 39 24.65 6.48 6.48
CA ARG A 39 23.55 5.76 5.83
C ARG A 39 23.72 4.25 5.71
N THR A 40 24.68 3.65 6.41
CA THR A 40 24.71 2.18 6.57
C THR A 40 23.61 1.72 7.53
N VAL A 41 23.12 0.49 7.35
CA VAL A 41 22.04 -0.09 8.17
C VAL A 41 22.56 -0.48 9.55
N LYS A 42 21.82 -0.12 10.60
CA LYS A 42 22.00 -0.64 11.97
C LYS A 42 21.41 -2.04 12.07
N TRP A 43 22.18 -3.05 11.66
CA TRP A 43 21.70 -4.43 11.50
C TRP A 43 21.04 -5.02 12.76
N GLU A 44 21.53 -4.72 13.95
CA GLU A 44 20.94 -5.21 15.20
C GLU A 44 19.52 -4.68 15.42
N LEU A 45 19.29 -3.38 15.19
CA LEU A 45 17.97 -2.77 15.31
C LEU A 45 17.03 -3.25 14.20
N TRP A 46 17.56 -3.45 12.99
CA TRP A 46 16.80 -4.04 11.89
C TRP A 46 16.35 -5.47 12.20
N GLN A 47 17.26 -6.34 12.64
CA GLN A 47 16.93 -7.72 12.99
C GLN A 47 15.95 -7.79 14.16
N ASN A 48 16.08 -6.89 15.13
CA ASN A 48 15.15 -6.80 16.25
C ASN A 48 13.73 -6.43 15.81
N PHE A 49 13.60 -5.44 14.94
CA PHE A 49 12.32 -5.07 14.33
C PHE A 49 11.73 -6.21 13.49
N MET A 50 12.56 -6.88 12.69
CA MET A 50 12.11 -7.92 11.77
C MET A 50 11.64 -9.19 12.46
N HIS A 51 12.28 -9.61 13.56
CA HIS A 51 11.89 -10.85 14.23
C HIS A 51 12.32 -11.00 15.69
N HIS A 52 13.51 -10.53 16.14
CA HIS A 52 13.98 -10.89 17.50
C HIS A 52 13.05 -10.39 18.60
N SER A 53 12.51 -9.18 18.47
CA SER A 53 11.66 -8.59 19.51
C SER A 53 10.43 -9.45 19.84
N VAL A 54 9.79 -10.03 18.84
CA VAL A 54 8.63 -10.93 19.02
C VAL A 54 9.07 -12.32 19.49
N VAL A 55 10.23 -12.81 19.05
CA VAL A 55 10.79 -14.08 19.52
C VAL A 55 11.12 -14.01 21.01
N GLU A 56 11.73 -12.93 21.48
CA GLU A 56 12.08 -12.73 22.89
C GLU A 56 10.84 -12.71 23.79
N GLN A 57 9.75 -12.07 23.34
CA GLN A 57 8.44 -12.14 24.01
C GLN A 57 7.95 -13.59 24.11
N ASN A 58 7.93 -14.30 22.98
CA ASN A 58 7.47 -15.67 22.92
C ASN A 58 8.34 -16.65 23.73
N LEU A 59 9.62 -16.37 24.00
CA LEU A 59 10.44 -17.22 24.85
C LEU A 59 9.94 -17.23 26.30
N VAL A 60 9.39 -16.11 26.77
CA VAL A 60 8.75 -16.02 28.10
C VAL A 60 7.39 -16.71 28.10
N ALA A 61 6.66 -16.65 26.98
CA ALA A 61 5.32 -17.20 26.81
C ALA A 61 5.28 -18.59 26.13
N LYS A 62 6.43 -19.28 25.98
CA LYS A 62 6.56 -20.43 25.08
C LYS A 62 5.64 -21.61 25.42
N ASP A 63 5.36 -21.78 26.71
CA ASP A 63 4.45 -22.81 27.22
C ASP A 63 2.98 -22.33 27.31
N LEU A 64 2.68 -21.10 26.84
CA LEU A 64 1.37 -20.45 26.92
C LEU A 64 0.71 -20.23 25.54
N LEU A 65 1.39 -20.55 24.44
CA LEU A 65 0.94 -20.30 23.08
C LEU A 65 0.55 -21.60 22.37
N ASP A 66 -0.74 -21.86 22.27
CA ASP A 66 -1.28 -23.02 21.55
C ASP A 66 -1.72 -22.70 20.10
N GLY A 67 -1.77 -21.42 19.72
CA GLY A 67 -2.25 -20.99 18.40
C GLY A 67 -1.80 -19.59 17.98
N ILE A 68 -1.77 -19.35 16.67
CA ILE A 68 -1.36 -18.08 16.05
C ILE A 68 -2.50 -17.55 15.19
N MET A 69 -2.92 -16.30 15.44
CA MET A 69 -3.82 -15.54 14.57
C MET A 69 -3.02 -14.46 13.83
N ALA A 70 -2.82 -14.63 12.52
CA ALA A 70 -2.11 -13.68 11.68
C ALA A 70 -3.05 -13.07 10.63
N ALA A 71 -3.55 -11.85 10.90
CA ALA A 71 -4.44 -11.11 10.00
C ALA A 71 -3.65 -10.13 9.12
N ALA A 72 -3.85 -10.19 7.79
CA ALA A 72 -3.16 -9.37 6.79
C ALA A 72 -1.63 -9.32 6.97
N PRO A 73 -0.94 -10.49 6.99
CA PRO A 73 0.45 -10.55 7.37
C PRO A 73 1.36 -9.92 6.30
N ALA A 74 2.24 -9.03 6.74
CA ALA A 74 3.21 -8.35 5.88
C ALA A 74 4.48 -9.20 5.64
N LEU A 75 4.30 -10.45 5.17
CA LEU A 75 5.36 -11.48 5.15
C LEU A 75 6.53 -11.16 4.20
N ASP A 76 6.26 -10.44 3.11
CA ASP A 76 7.29 -10.02 2.17
C ASP A 76 7.32 -8.49 2.09
N LEU A 77 8.20 -7.89 2.89
CA LEU A 77 8.33 -6.46 2.96
C LEU A 77 8.84 -5.85 1.65
N VAL A 78 9.78 -6.50 0.97
CA VAL A 78 10.32 -6.01 -0.32
C VAL A 78 9.17 -5.86 -1.29
N PHE A 79 8.38 -6.90 -1.43
CA PHE A 79 7.26 -6.89 -2.34
C PHE A 79 6.12 -5.96 -1.93
N ILE A 80 5.82 -5.83 -0.63
CA ILE A 80 4.86 -4.83 -0.15
C ILE A 80 5.31 -3.42 -0.54
N PHE A 81 6.60 -3.10 -0.39
CA PHE A 81 7.13 -1.80 -0.76
C PHE A 81 7.14 -1.59 -2.28
N MET A 82 7.54 -2.58 -3.06
CA MET A 82 7.50 -2.52 -4.52
C MET A 82 6.06 -2.36 -5.04
N GLY A 83 5.08 -3.04 -4.43
CA GLY A 83 3.66 -2.87 -4.73
C GLY A 83 3.13 -1.48 -4.38
N ARG A 84 3.63 -0.86 -3.30
CA ARG A 84 3.26 0.50 -2.90
C ARG A 84 3.78 1.58 -3.85
N LEU A 85 4.97 1.38 -4.43
CA LEU A 85 5.57 2.33 -5.38
C LEU A 85 4.87 2.32 -6.75
N TRP A 86 4.33 1.18 -7.14
CA TRP A 86 3.81 0.94 -8.48
C TRP A 86 2.75 1.97 -8.93
N PRO A 87 1.73 2.34 -8.13
CA PRO A 87 0.70 3.26 -8.59
C PRO A 87 1.22 4.65 -8.93
N GLN A 88 2.11 5.21 -8.10
CA GLN A 88 2.72 6.52 -8.39
C GLN A 88 3.64 6.47 -9.61
N LEU A 89 4.39 5.38 -9.80
CA LEU A 89 5.27 5.21 -10.97
C LEU A 89 4.51 5.11 -12.28
N VAL A 90 3.39 4.38 -12.28
CA VAL A 90 2.49 4.24 -13.43
C VAL A 90 1.92 5.60 -13.83
N MET A 91 1.34 6.32 -12.86
CA MET A 91 0.79 7.67 -13.07
C MET A 91 1.86 8.65 -13.58
N LYS A 92 3.03 8.65 -12.93
CA LYS A 92 4.17 9.50 -13.33
C LYS A 92 4.63 9.19 -14.75
N LYS A 93 4.73 7.92 -15.13
CA LYS A 93 5.16 7.53 -16.48
C LYS A 93 4.15 7.92 -17.55
N ALA A 94 2.86 7.86 -17.22
CA ALA A 94 1.78 8.23 -18.12
C ALA A 94 1.52 9.75 -18.14
N GLU A 95 2.06 10.50 -17.18
CA GLU A 95 1.73 11.90 -16.90
C GLU A 95 0.22 12.11 -16.66
N ILE A 96 -0.41 11.11 -16.03
CA ILE A 96 -1.84 11.09 -15.72
C ILE A 96 -1.99 10.87 -14.22
N TYR A 97 -2.60 11.82 -13.54
CA TYR A 97 -2.77 11.81 -12.10
C TYR A 97 -4.25 11.73 -11.76
N VAL A 98 -4.67 10.55 -11.31
CA VAL A 98 -6.05 10.26 -10.90
C VAL A 98 -6.16 10.53 -9.40
N SER A 99 -6.99 11.49 -9.02
CA SER A 99 -7.22 11.87 -7.63
C SER A 99 -8.24 10.97 -6.93
N SER A 100 -8.38 11.17 -5.63
CA SER A 100 -9.36 10.46 -4.83
C SER A 100 -10.80 10.64 -5.28
N CYS A 101 -11.15 11.75 -5.92
CA CYS A 101 -12.49 11.93 -6.47
C CYS A 101 -12.77 10.93 -7.61
N GLU A 102 -11.76 10.61 -8.40
CA GLU A 102 -11.89 9.69 -9.52
C GLU A 102 -11.81 8.21 -9.06
N PHE A 103 -11.74 7.92 -7.75
CA PHE A 103 -11.98 6.55 -7.21
C PHE A 103 -13.41 6.04 -7.39
N TYR A 104 -14.25 6.81 -8.08
CA TYR A 104 -15.36 6.31 -8.91
C TYR A 104 -15.06 4.94 -9.55
N PHE A 105 -13.83 4.71 -10.06
CA PHE A 105 -13.43 3.41 -10.59
C PHE A 105 -13.55 2.25 -9.57
N THR A 106 -13.14 2.47 -8.32
CA THR A 106 -13.25 1.46 -7.26
C THR A 106 -14.71 1.22 -6.90
N GLU A 107 -15.50 2.29 -6.76
CA GLU A 107 -16.94 2.20 -6.48
C GLU A 107 -17.67 1.39 -7.56
N LYS A 108 -17.46 1.72 -8.84
CA LYS A 108 -18.08 0.99 -9.96
C LYS A 108 -17.59 -0.43 -10.11
N THR A 109 -16.32 -0.70 -9.76
CA THR A 109 -15.83 -2.07 -9.66
C THR A 109 -16.59 -2.83 -8.57
N THR A 110 -16.79 -2.22 -7.41
CA THR A 110 -17.55 -2.81 -6.30
C THR A 110 -19.00 -3.06 -6.69
N GLU A 111 -19.70 -2.08 -7.26
CA GLU A 111 -21.09 -2.25 -7.72
C GLU A 111 -21.24 -3.39 -8.73
N ALA A 112 -20.32 -3.47 -9.71
CA ALA A 112 -20.37 -4.48 -10.76
C ALA A 112 -20.09 -5.89 -10.24
N CYS A 113 -19.29 -6.02 -9.19
CA CYS A 113 -18.83 -7.31 -8.67
C CYS A 113 -19.50 -7.73 -7.36
N ASN A 114 -20.34 -6.85 -6.77
CA ASN A 114 -20.96 -7.06 -5.48
C ASN A 114 -21.76 -8.38 -5.42
N MET A 115 -22.59 -8.60 -6.44
CA MET A 115 -23.51 -9.74 -6.51
C MET A 115 -22.84 -11.07 -6.84
N LEU A 116 -21.51 -11.14 -7.05
CA LEU A 116 -20.84 -12.38 -7.46
C LEU A 116 -20.85 -13.47 -6.38
N ASN A 117 -21.11 -13.10 -5.12
CA ASN A 117 -21.34 -14.03 -4.01
C ASN A 117 -22.84 -14.20 -3.68
N GLY A 118 -23.74 -13.60 -4.46
CA GLY A 118 -25.19 -13.64 -4.24
C GLY A 118 -25.75 -12.58 -3.30
N PHE A 119 -24.94 -11.68 -2.74
CA PHE A 119 -25.37 -10.65 -1.79
C PHE A 119 -25.12 -9.23 -2.32
N ARG A 120 -25.99 -8.28 -1.95
CA ARG A 120 -25.80 -6.85 -2.21
C ARG A 120 -25.48 -6.10 -0.92
N ASP A 121 -24.22 -6.10 -0.51
CA ASP A 121 -23.75 -5.54 0.78
C ASP A 121 -22.66 -4.46 0.63
N GLY A 122 -22.29 -4.10 -0.60
CA GLY A 122 -21.20 -3.14 -0.84
C GLY A 122 -19.79 -3.70 -0.69
N VAL A 123 -19.63 -5.03 -0.49
CA VAL A 123 -18.33 -5.72 -0.42
C VAL A 123 -18.11 -6.63 -1.62
N VAL A 124 -16.89 -6.64 -2.17
CA VAL A 124 -16.49 -7.62 -3.20
C VAL A 124 -15.91 -8.86 -2.51
N MET A 125 -16.77 -9.83 -2.19
CA MET A 125 -16.34 -11.09 -1.55
C MET A 125 -15.68 -12.06 -2.53
N ASN A 126 -16.25 -12.22 -3.73
CA ASN A 126 -15.67 -13.05 -4.80
C ASN A 126 -14.86 -12.16 -5.76
N SER A 127 -13.66 -11.77 -5.33
CA SER A 127 -12.78 -10.90 -6.11
C SER A 127 -12.16 -11.59 -7.33
N GLU A 128 -11.97 -12.91 -7.28
CA GLU A 128 -11.42 -13.70 -8.40
C GLU A 128 -12.37 -13.80 -9.59
N GLY A 129 -13.69 -13.85 -9.33
CA GLY A 129 -14.72 -13.82 -10.37
C GLY A 129 -14.95 -12.43 -10.98
N CYS A 130 -14.37 -11.37 -10.42
CA CYS A 130 -14.63 -9.99 -10.82
C CYS A 130 -13.85 -9.61 -12.10
N ASN A 131 -14.52 -9.74 -13.24
CA ASN A 131 -13.95 -9.39 -14.56
C ASN A 131 -14.25 -7.95 -15.01
N PHE A 132 -14.67 -7.07 -14.10
CA PHE A 132 -14.95 -5.68 -14.42
C PHE A 132 -13.66 -4.97 -14.91
N ARG A 133 -13.81 -4.10 -15.90
CA ARG A 133 -12.70 -3.42 -16.58
C ARG A 133 -12.94 -1.91 -16.53
N PRO A 134 -11.97 -1.10 -16.04
CA PRO A 134 -12.11 0.37 -15.95
C PRO A 134 -12.50 1.04 -17.27
N GLU A 135 -12.15 0.43 -18.40
CA GLU A 135 -12.44 0.92 -19.75
C GLU A 135 -13.94 1.03 -20.03
N ARG A 136 -14.79 0.31 -19.29
CA ARG A 136 -16.24 0.43 -19.40
C ARG A 136 -16.79 1.78 -18.95
N LEU A 137 -16.00 2.54 -18.19
CA LEU A 137 -16.39 3.84 -17.64
C LEU A 137 -15.91 5.01 -18.51
N VAL A 138 -15.25 4.75 -19.64
CA VAL A 138 -14.81 5.81 -20.55
C VAL A 138 -16.03 6.59 -21.06
N SER A 139 -15.90 7.91 -21.09
CA SER A 139 -16.96 8.87 -21.39
C SER A 139 -18.01 9.10 -20.30
N ASP A 140 -17.91 8.43 -19.15
CA ASP A 140 -18.71 8.80 -17.97
C ASP A 140 -18.34 10.22 -17.51
N GLU A 141 -19.34 10.97 -17.04
CA GLU A 141 -19.14 12.26 -16.40
C GLU A 141 -19.30 12.12 -14.89
N ILE A 142 -18.29 12.55 -14.13
CA ILE A 142 -18.31 12.58 -12.66
C ILE A 142 -18.18 14.01 -12.16
N VAL A 143 -18.71 14.25 -10.95
CA VAL A 143 -18.67 15.57 -10.30
C VAL A 143 -17.68 15.52 -9.13
N CYS A 144 -16.62 16.33 -9.24
CA CYS A 144 -15.57 16.47 -8.26
C CYS A 144 -15.59 17.87 -7.65
N GLY A 145 -16.38 18.04 -6.58
CA GLY A 145 -16.67 19.35 -6.02
C GLY A 145 -17.40 20.22 -7.04
N VAL A 146 -16.75 21.29 -7.50
CA VAL A 146 -17.31 22.19 -8.54
C VAL A 146 -16.90 21.79 -9.96
N GLN A 147 -15.97 20.85 -10.12
CA GLN A 147 -15.47 20.44 -11.43
C GLN A 147 -16.26 19.24 -11.95
N ARG A 148 -16.58 19.26 -13.24
CA ARG A 148 -17.05 18.09 -13.98
C ARG A 148 -15.87 17.47 -14.71
N ILE A 149 -15.67 16.17 -14.51
CA ILE A 149 -14.57 15.42 -15.10
C ILE A 149 -15.16 14.33 -15.98
N THR A 150 -14.73 14.29 -17.23
CA THR A 150 -15.05 13.18 -18.14
C THR A 150 -13.96 12.12 -18.04
N ILE A 151 -14.35 10.89 -17.78
CA ILE A 151 -13.42 9.76 -17.71
C ILE A 151 -12.85 9.47 -19.10
N THR A 152 -11.53 9.53 -19.22
CA THR A 152 -10.84 9.28 -20.49
C THR A 152 -10.34 7.84 -20.61
N ALA A 153 -10.08 7.39 -21.84
CA ALA A 153 -9.46 6.09 -22.10
C ALA A 153 -8.07 5.95 -21.44
N SER A 154 -7.35 7.07 -21.32
CA SER A 154 -6.02 7.10 -20.71
C SER A 154 -6.11 6.97 -19.19
N MET A 155 -7.07 7.62 -18.52
CA MET A 155 -7.37 7.40 -17.09
C MET A 155 -7.75 5.94 -16.81
N ALA A 156 -8.66 5.37 -17.61
CA ALA A 156 -9.08 3.98 -17.45
C ALA A 156 -7.91 3.00 -17.62
N THR A 157 -7.04 3.23 -18.62
CA THR A 157 -5.84 2.43 -18.85
C THR A 157 -4.87 2.52 -17.66
N ASP A 158 -4.69 3.71 -17.10
CA ASP A 158 -3.80 3.94 -15.98
C ASP A 158 -4.30 3.25 -14.71
N VAL A 159 -5.59 3.38 -14.41
CA VAL A 159 -6.24 2.68 -13.29
C VAL A 159 -6.19 1.16 -13.46
N ARG A 160 -6.34 0.63 -14.68
CA ARG A 160 -6.14 -0.79 -14.95
C ARG A 160 -4.72 -1.23 -14.61
N LYS A 161 -3.70 -0.43 -14.96
CA LYS A 161 -2.30 -0.73 -14.62
C LYS A 161 -2.02 -0.64 -13.12
N ILE A 162 -2.64 0.29 -12.41
CA ILE A 162 -2.56 0.42 -10.94
C ILE A 162 -3.13 -0.83 -10.26
N ARG A 163 -4.29 -1.27 -10.73
CA ARG A 163 -4.98 -2.46 -10.20
C ARG A 163 -4.23 -3.74 -10.55
N ASP A 164 -3.81 -3.88 -11.80
CA ASP A 164 -3.11 -5.06 -12.26
C ASP A 164 -1.65 -5.05 -11.71
N SER A 165 -1.02 -6.22 -11.63
CA SER A 165 0.36 -6.34 -11.13
C SER A 165 1.39 -5.68 -12.04
N SER A 166 2.49 -5.19 -11.45
CA SER A 166 3.71 -4.92 -12.21
C SER A 166 4.24 -6.20 -12.88
N ARG A 167 4.65 -6.09 -14.14
CA ARG A 167 5.22 -7.19 -14.93
C ARG A 167 6.57 -6.76 -15.48
N SER A 168 7.59 -7.59 -15.32
CA SER A 168 8.91 -7.34 -15.93
C SER A 168 8.81 -7.51 -17.45
N PRO A 169 9.72 -6.93 -18.25
CA PRO A 169 9.98 -7.38 -19.62
C PRO A 169 10.71 -8.73 -19.53
N PRO A 170 10.02 -9.89 -19.47
CA PRO A 170 9.39 -10.60 -20.61
C PRO A 170 7.93 -11.05 -20.33
N GLY A 171 7.25 -10.40 -19.39
CA GLY A 171 5.84 -10.62 -19.02
C GLY A 171 5.65 -11.28 -17.65
N ALA A 172 6.74 -11.61 -16.96
CA ALA A 172 6.67 -12.25 -15.64
C ALA A 172 6.06 -11.31 -14.61
N LYS A 173 5.13 -11.83 -13.81
CA LYS A 173 4.51 -11.10 -12.71
C LYS A 173 5.57 -10.89 -11.63
N ILE A 174 5.86 -9.63 -11.30
CA ILE A 174 6.82 -9.30 -10.24
C ILE A 174 6.12 -9.30 -8.89
N TRP A 175 4.92 -8.73 -8.82
CA TRP A 175 4.14 -8.70 -7.57
C TRP A 175 2.63 -8.88 -7.78
N HIS A 176 1.86 -9.01 -6.71
CA HIS A 176 0.40 -9.03 -6.76
C HIS A 176 -0.14 -7.63 -7.09
N GLY A 177 -1.20 -7.59 -7.91
CA GLY A 177 -1.99 -6.39 -8.11
C GLY A 177 -2.95 -6.15 -6.94
N LEU A 178 -3.67 -5.03 -6.99
CA LEU A 178 -4.72 -4.73 -6.03
C LEU A 178 -5.98 -5.55 -6.36
N THR A 179 -6.55 -6.19 -5.34
CA THR A 179 -7.80 -6.93 -5.50
C THR A 179 -8.94 -5.98 -5.88
N PRO A 180 -9.85 -6.39 -6.80
CA PRO A 180 -11.03 -5.59 -7.14
C PRO A 180 -11.81 -5.13 -5.90
N GLY A 181 -12.21 -3.86 -5.88
CA GLY A 181 -12.85 -3.22 -4.72
C GLY A 181 -11.87 -2.60 -3.71
N THR A 182 -10.55 -2.81 -3.87
CA THR A 182 -9.55 -2.11 -3.06
C THR A 182 -9.60 -0.60 -3.32
N ASN A 183 -9.62 0.19 -2.25
CA ASN A 183 -9.51 1.64 -2.33
C ASN A 183 -8.05 2.05 -2.63
N TYR A 184 -7.85 2.85 -3.67
CA TYR A 184 -6.51 3.24 -4.11
C TYR A 184 -5.95 4.46 -3.36
N ALA A 185 -6.70 5.10 -2.45
CA ALA A 185 -6.34 6.36 -1.80
C ALA A 185 -5.00 6.36 -1.10
N THR A 186 -4.64 5.27 -0.45
CA THR A 186 -3.40 5.19 0.32
C THR A 186 -2.17 5.03 -0.57
N LEU A 187 -2.34 4.64 -1.83
CA LEU A 187 -1.23 4.31 -2.75
C LEU A 187 -1.15 5.25 -3.96
N ALA A 188 -2.29 5.68 -4.49
CA ALA A 188 -2.41 6.39 -5.76
C ALA A 188 -2.97 7.82 -5.62
N ASN A 189 -3.20 8.32 -4.40
CA ASN A 189 -3.69 9.69 -4.25
C ASN A 189 -2.63 10.72 -4.65
N ILE A 190 -3.08 11.94 -4.89
CA ILE A 190 -2.29 13.05 -5.44
C ILE A 190 -2.59 14.33 -4.66
N THR A 191 -1.75 15.35 -4.86
CA THR A 191 -2.10 16.73 -4.49
C THR A 191 -2.58 17.49 -5.71
N ILE A 192 -3.51 18.42 -5.48
CA ILE A 192 -4.00 19.36 -6.50
C ILE A 192 -3.80 20.76 -5.91
N SER A 193 -2.98 21.57 -6.56
CA SER A 193 -2.76 22.96 -6.16
C SER A 193 -3.96 23.84 -6.54
N PRO A 194 -4.08 25.07 -5.99
CA PRO A 194 -5.20 25.96 -6.29
C PRO A 194 -5.38 26.33 -7.77
N ASP A 195 -4.29 26.32 -8.54
CA ASP A 195 -4.27 26.51 -10.00
C ASP A 195 -4.60 25.22 -10.80
N GLY A 196 -4.89 24.12 -10.10
CA GLY A 196 -5.32 22.86 -10.70
C GLY A 196 -4.19 21.93 -11.11
N VAL A 197 -2.93 22.26 -10.81
CA VAL A 197 -1.79 21.39 -11.12
C VAL A 197 -1.83 20.15 -10.23
N ARG A 198 -1.81 18.99 -10.87
CA ARG A 198 -1.84 17.68 -10.23
C ARG A 198 -0.41 17.18 -10.04
N SER A 199 -0.06 16.79 -8.81
CA SER A 199 1.27 16.30 -8.47
C SER A 199 1.20 14.98 -7.69
N PRO A 200 2.16 14.06 -7.88
CA PRO A 200 2.22 12.83 -7.09
C PRO A 200 2.21 13.15 -5.60
N LEU A 201 1.42 12.43 -4.82
CA LEU A 201 1.61 12.43 -3.37
C LEU A 201 2.75 11.45 -3.07
N PRO A 202 3.81 11.86 -2.36
CA PRO A 202 4.82 10.92 -1.90
C PRO A 202 4.10 9.82 -1.11
N VAL A 203 4.20 8.55 -1.53
CA VAL A 203 3.70 7.45 -0.72
C VAL A 203 4.51 7.49 0.57
N ALA A 204 3.87 7.84 1.67
CA ALA A 204 4.52 8.12 2.94
C ALA A 204 5.19 6.86 3.48
N LEU A 205 6.44 6.59 3.13
CA LEU A 205 7.27 5.60 3.80
C LEU A 205 8.77 5.96 3.76
N PRO A 206 9.26 6.63 4.81
CA PRO A 206 10.67 6.92 5.04
C PRO A 206 11.57 5.67 4.98
N LEU A 207 11.05 4.49 5.32
CA LEU A 207 11.76 3.20 5.26
C LEU A 207 12.22 2.83 3.84
N ILE A 208 11.46 3.20 2.80
CA ILE A 208 11.78 2.91 1.40
C ILE A 208 12.98 3.74 0.93
N ASP A 209 13.07 5.00 1.35
CA ASP A 209 14.17 5.91 1.03
C ASP A 209 15.51 5.46 1.65
N ALA A 210 15.48 4.58 2.66
CA ALA A 210 16.67 4.03 3.30
C ALA A 210 17.23 2.78 2.63
N ILE A 211 16.37 1.87 2.17
CA ILE A 211 16.79 0.51 1.79
C ILE A 211 16.82 0.35 0.26
N LEU A 212 15.88 0.97 -0.45
CA LEU A 212 15.67 0.68 -1.88
C LEU A 212 16.08 1.83 -2.80
N LEU A 213 16.06 3.08 -2.34
CA LEU A 213 16.40 4.22 -3.19
C LEU A 213 17.88 4.62 -3.08
N PRO A 214 18.52 5.04 -4.19
CA PRO A 214 19.85 5.64 -4.15
C PRO A 214 19.86 6.91 -3.26
N PRO A 215 21.04 7.41 -2.83
CA PRO A 215 21.20 8.44 -1.80
C PRO A 215 20.38 9.73 -2.00
N SER A 216 19.93 10.03 -3.22
CA SER A 216 19.04 11.15 -3.52
C SER A 216 17.63 11.00 -2.93
N GLY A 217 17.21 9.77 -2.54
CA GLY A 217 16.03 9.50 -1.69
C GLY A 217 14.72 10.05 -2.22
N ASN A 218 14.62 10.31 -3.53
CA ASN A 218 13.50 11.04 -4.09
C ASN A 218 12.75 10.18 -5.11
N LEU A 219 11.50 9.84 -4.78
CA LEU A 219 10.53 9.21 -5.69
C LEU A 219 10.40 9.98 -7.03
N SER A 220 10.67 11.29 -7.02
CA SER A 220 10.68 12.14 -8.19
C SER A 220 11.77 11.76 -9.20
N SER A 221 12.87 11.11 -8.80
CA SER A 221 13.90 10.62 -9.73
C SER A 221 13.75 9.14 -10.10
N LEU A 222 12.94 8.35 -9.38
CA LEU A 222 12.75 6.93 -9.67
C LEU A 222 12.11 6.71 -11.05
N THR A 223 12.75 5.92 -11.90
CA THR A 223 12.23 5.51 -13.21
C THR A 223 11.69 4.07 -13.18
N LEU A 224 10.96 3.66 -14.22
CA LEU A 224 10.55 2.25 -14.38
C LEU A 224 11.76 1.32 -14.52
N THR A 225 12.85 1.79 -15.14
CA THR A 225 14.08 1.00 -15.28
C THR A 225 14.70 0.75 -13.91
N ASP A 226 14.80 1.80 -13.09
CA ASP A 226 15.33 1.67 -11.72
C ASP A 226 14.44 0.73 -10.90
N TYR A 227 13.12 0.87 -10.97
CA TYR A 227 12.17 0.00 -10.29
C TYR A 227 12.34 -1.48 -10.66
N PHE A 228 12.58 -1.80 -11.93
CA PHE A 228 12.79 -3.18 -12.35
C PHE A 228 14.21 -3.71 -12.11
N ALA A 229 15.14 -2.86 -11.66
CA ALA A 229 16.50 -3.23 -11.30
C ALA A 229 16.70 -3.44 -9.79
N LEU A 230 15.71 -3.09 -8.96
CA LEU A 230 15.64 -3.38 -7.53
C LEU A 230 15.33 -4.87 -7.28
#